data_AF-A0A259M709-F1
#
_entry.id   AF-A0A259M709-F1
#
_cell.length_a   1.000
_cell.length_b   1.000
_cell.length_c   1.000
_cell.angle_alpha   90.00
_cell.angle_beta   90.00
_cell.angle_gamma   90.00
#
_symmetry.space_group_name_H-M   'P 1'
#
loop_
_entity.id
_entity.type
_entity.pdbx_description
1 polymer ?
#
loop_
_entity_poly.entity_id
_entity_poly.type
_entity_poly.pdbx_seq_one_letter_code
_entity_poly.pdbx_strand_id
1 'polypeptide(L)'
;GPIYTSMWLACCFALALPAWVTQRRWLELSTALALAVFCMAYVLQSRSGLVGLLALGGLVVIWLTLRRARLLLWLGLAAILLSGLALLAIREIPEVASLFARADSGRFELWRILVGEWLECGLWLGCGMQHVSEATILHSQPIQHPHNIFLALGLYSGLVSLLIFLALVALVLRRAWLRSDPWGLYLLVALIVLNFDGSKLVGNPDELWLLVLMPIALIANQRRDTT
;
A
#
# COMPACT_ATOMS: atom_id res chain seq x y z
N GLY A 1 -5.75 -0.45 15.24
CA GLY A 1 -5.47 -1.90 15.41
C GLY A 1 -4.05 -2.26 14.95
N PRO A 2 -3.55 -3.48 15.22
CA PRO A 2 -2.15 -3.88 14.96
C PRO A 2 -1.71 -3.69 13.51
N ILE A 3 -2.63 -3.92 12.57
CA ILE A 3 -2.41 -3.76 11.12
C ILE A 3 -2.09 -2.29 10.79
N TYR A 4 -2.97 -1.35 11.17
CA TYR A 4 -2.75 0.08 10.91
C TYR A 4 -1.52 0.62 11.64
N THR A 5 -1.21 0.15 12.85
CA THR A 5 0.04 0.51 13.55
C THR A 5 1.27 0.07 12.75
N SER A 6 1.26 -1.13 12.18
CA SER A 6 2.36 -1.63 11.34
C SER A 6 2.52 -0.82 10.05
N MET A 7 1.42 -0.42 9.41
CA MET A 7 1.44 0.46 8.23
C MET A 7 2.00 1.82 8.58
N TRP A 8 1.54 2.39 9.70
CA TRP A 8 1.99 3.69 10.18
C TRP A 8 3.51 3.68 10.46
N LEU A 9 4.02 2.61 11.08
CA LEU A 9 5.47 2.41 11.26
C LEU A 9 6.23 2.40 9.92
N ALA A 10 5.72 1.70 8.90
CA ALA A 10 6.33 1.71 7.56
C ALA A 10 6.30 3.10 6.92
N CYS A 11 5.22 3.86 7.12
CA CYS A 11 5.11 5.24 6.63
C CYS A 11 6.04 6.20 7.38
N CYS A 12 6.19 6.07 8.70
CA CYS A 12 7.20 6.83 9.47
C CYS A 12 8.62 6.48 9.03
N PHE A 13 8.90 5.21 8.71
CA PHE A 13 10.19 4.80 8.14
C PHE A 13 10.44 5.49 6.80
N ALA A 14 9.42 5.56 5.93
CA ALA A 14 9.47 6.29 4.67
C ALA A 14 9.77 7.79 4.86
N LEU A 15 9.20 8.42 5.90
CA LEU A 15 9.44 9.82 6.23
C LEU A 15 10.88 10.08 6.73
N ALA A 16 11.42 9.17 7.55
CA ALA A 16 12.75 9.31 8.15
C ALA A 16 13.90 8.92 7.20
N LEU A 17 13.63 8.05 6.22
CA LEU A 17 14.62 7.50 5.30
C LEU A 17 15.48 8.57 4.59
N PRO A 18 14.92 9.65 4.00
CA PRO A 18 15.73 10.68 3.36
C PRO A 18 16.73 11.34 4.32
N ALA A 19 16.36 11.56 5.58
CA ALA A 19 17.23 12.16 6.58
C ALA A 19 18.39 11.22 6.95
N TRP A 20 18.11 9.94 7.18
CA TRP A 20 19.15 8.95 7.47
C TRP A 20 20.14 8.78 6.32
N VAL A 21 19.66 8.76 5.07
CA VAL A 21 20.51 8.61 3.88
C VAL A 21 21.38 9.84 3.65
N THR A 22 20.80 11.05 3.74
CA THR A 22 21.54 12.32 3.53
C THR A 22 22.57 12.56 4.61
N GLN A 23 22.25 12.27 5.87
CA GLN A 23 23.15 12.44 7.02
C GLN A 23 24.09 11.24 7.24
N ARG A 24 24.00 10.19 6.39
CA ARG A 24 24.79 8.96 6.50
C ARG A 24 24.68 8.25 7.87
N ARG A 25 23.51 8.31 8.49
CA ARG A 25 23.22 7.70 9.81
C ARG A 25 22.89 6.21 9.66
N TRP A 26 23.84 5.44 9.11
CA TRP A 26 23.64 4.02 8.76
C TRP A 26 23.34 3.12 9.96
N LEU A 27 23.96 3.40 11.11
CA LEU A 27 23.71 2.64 12.33
C LEU A 27 22.24 2.76 12.75
N GLU A 28 21.72 3.99 12.79
CA GLU A 28 20.32 4.24 13.15
C GLU A 28 19.33 3.68 12.14
N LEU A 29 19.63 3.80 10.85
CA LEU A 29 18.81 3.20 9.81
C LEU A 29 18.74 1.68 9.99
N SER A 30 19.88 1.04 10.28
CA SER A 30 19.96 -0.42 10.44
C SER A 30 19.25 -0.89 11.71
N THR A 31 19.42 -0.18 12.84
CA THR A 31 18.73 -0.51 14.09
C THR A 31 17.24 -0.24 14.01
N ALA A 32 16.83 0.88 13.41
CA ALA A 32 15.42 1.19 13.16
C ALA A 32 14.78 0.15 12.24
N LEU A 33 15.48 -0.31 11.19
CA LEU A 33 14.97 -1.35 10.30
C LEU A 33 14.79 -2.68 11.03
N ALA A 34 15.80 -3.11 11.79
CA ALA A 34 15.73 -4.35 12.57
C ALA A 34 14.58 -4.30 13.59
N LEU A 35 14.44 -3.17 14.29
CA LEU A 35 13.36 -2.95 15.25
C LEU A 35 11.99 -2.93 14.56
N ALA A 36 11.86 -2.24 13.42
CA ALA A 36 10.61 -2.20 12.66
C ALA A 36 10.20 -3.59 12.20
N VAL A 37 11.13 -4.37 11.64
CA VAL A 37 10.88 -5.76 11.23
C VAL A 37 10.50 -6.63 12.42
N PHE A 38 11.20 -6.53 13.55
CA PHE A 38 10.86 -7.26 14.78
C PHE A 38 9.45 -6.92 15.28
N CYS A 39 9.13 -5.62 15.40
CA CYS A 39 7.81 -5.17 15.82
C CYS A 39 6.71 -5.64 14.87
N MET A 40 6.90 -5.52 13.55
CA MET A 40 5.88 -5.91 12.58
C MET A 40 5.69 -7.43 12.50
N ALA A 41 6.79 -8.20 12.47
CA ALA A 41 6.75 -9.65 12.26
C ALA A 41 6.42 -10.42 13.54
N TYR A 42 6.99 -10.01 14.69
CA TYR A 42 6.86 -10.75 15.94
C TYR A 42 5.78 -10.18 16.87
N VAL A 43 5.79 -8.86 17.10
CA VAL A 43 4.88 -8.23 18.07
C VAL A 43 3.48 -8.02 17.50
N LEU A 44 3.39 -7.39 16.32
CA LEU A 44 2.12 -7.04 15.66
C LEU A 44 1.60 -8.14 14.75
N GLN A 45 2.46 -9.08 14.37
CA GLN A 45 2.17 -10.18 13.42
C GLN A 45 1.46 -9.72 12.14
N SER A 46 1.80 -8.53 11.63
CA SER A 46 1.13 -7.91 10.49
C SER A 46 1.99 -7.98 9.24
N ARG A 47 1.45 -8.67 8.22
CA ARG A 47 2.08 -8.78 6.89
C ARG A 47 2.06 -7.44 6.14
N SER A 48 1.07 -6.59 6.39
CA SER A 48 0.82 -5.35 5.64
C SER A 48 1.90 -4.29 5.89
N GLY A 49 2.38 -4.17 7.13
CA GLY A 49 3.55 -3.33 7.45
C GLY A 49 4.82 -3.80 6.75
N LEU A 50 5.05 -5.12 6.69
CA LEU A 50 6.19 -5.70 5.97
C LEU A 50 6.10 -5.44 4.45
N VAL A 51 4.90 -5.55 3.86
CA VAL A 51 4.65 -5.16 2.47
C VAL A 51 4.98 -3.69 2.25
N GLY A 52 4.67 -2.81 3.21
CA GLY A 52 5.05 -1.39 3.16
C GLY A 52 6.56 -1.17 3.12
N LEU A 53 7.32 -1.85 3.97
CA LEU A 53 8.78 -1.79 3.95
C LEU A 53 9.38 -2.37 2.66
N LEU A 54 8.82 -3.47 2.15
CA LEU A 54 9.23 -4.05 0.87
C LEU A 54 8.96 -3.11 -0.29
N ALA A 55 7.78 -2.48 -0.32
CA ALA A 55 7.43 -1.48 -1.32
C ALA A 55 8.38 -0.28 -1.28
N LEU A 56 8.69 0.24 -0.09
CA LEU A 56 9.66 1.31 0.10
C LEU A 56 11.06 0.91 -0.39
N GLY A 57 11.54 -0.29 -0.02
CA GLY A 57 12.81 -0.83 -0.51
C GLY A 57 12.84 -0.95 -2.03
N GLY A 58 11.75 -1.43 -2.63
CA GLY A 58 11.57 -1.49 -4.09
C GLY A 58 11.65 -0.12 -4.75
N LEU A 59 10.98 0.90 -4.19
CA LEU A 59 11.07 2.28 -4.68
C LEU A 59 12.49 2.84 -4.60
N VAL A 60 13.23 2.56 -3.52
CA VAL A 60 14.64 2.95 -3.38
C VAL A 60 15.52 2.26 -4.42
N VAL A 61 15.33 0.97 -4.63
CA VAL A 61 16.04 0.20 -5.67
C VAL A 61 15.72 0.76 -7.05
N ILE A 62 14.46 1.03 -7.37
CA ILE A 62 14.04 1.66 -8.64
C ILE A 62 14.74 3.03 -8.80
N TRP A 63 14.75 3.86 -7.76
CA TRP A 63 15.40 5.16 -7.81
C TRP A 63 16.92 5.06 -8.04
N LEU A 64 17.61 4.16 -7.33
CA LEU A 64 19.05 3.92 -7.48
C LEU A 64 19.39 3.38 -8.88
N THR A 65 18.55 2.48 -9.39
CA THR A 65 18.74 1.80 -10.68
C THR A 65 18.46 2.70 -11.87
N LEU A 66 17.44 3.55 -11.80
CA LEU A 66 17.19 4.60 -12.80
C LEU A 66 18.35 5.58 -12.91
N ARG A 67 19.12 5.81 -11.83
CA ARG A 67 20.36 6.60 -11.87
C ARG A 67 21.58 5.82 -12.35
N ARG A 68 21.52 4.49 -12.42
CA ARG A 68 22.63 3.59 -12.74
C ARG A 68 22.13 2.52 -13.72
N ALA A 69 21.98 2.87 -15.00
CA ALA A 69 21.39 2.01 -16.04
C ALA A 69 21.95 0.57 -16.12
N ARG A 70 23.23 0.34 -15.77
CA ARG A 70 23.82 -1.00 -15.71
C ARG A 70 23.25 -1.89 -14.60
N LEU A 71 22.78 -1.30 -13.50
CA LEU A 71 22.18 -2.03 -12.38
C LEU A 71 20.77 -2.53 -12.71
N LEU A 72 20.02 -1.81 -13.57
CA LEU A 72 18.72 -2.26 -14.09
C LEU A 72 18.83 -3.58 -14.85
N LEU A 73 19.89 -3.75 -15.65
CA LEU A 73 20.12 -4.99 -16.40
C LEU A 73 20.33 -6.17 -15.46
N TRP A 74 21.19 -6.02 -14.44
CA TRP A 74 21.47 -7.10 -13.48
C TRP A 74 20.28 -7.44 -12.59
N LEU A 75 19.53 -6.44 -12.13
CA LEU A 75 18.31 -6.68 -11.34
C LEU A 75 17.19 -7.26 -12.19
N GLY A 76 17.04 -6.82 -13.44
CA GLY A 76 16.13 -7.44 -14.40
C GLY A 76 16.47 -8.91 -14.64
N LEU A 77 17.76 -9.22 -14.85
CA LEU A 77 18.23 -10.59 -15.04
C LEU A 77 17.99 -11.47 -13.80
N ALA A 78 18.31 -10.94 -12.61
CA ALA A 78 18.06 -11.62 -11.35
C ALA A 78 16.57 -11.84 -11.09
N ALA A 79 15.72 -10.86 -11.38
CA ALA A 79 14.28 -10.97 -11.26
C ALA A 79 13.73 -12.05 -12.22
N ILE A 80 14.14 -12.05 -13.49
CA ILE A 80 13.74 -13.07 -14.47
C ILE A 80 14.17 -14.46 -14.00
N LEU A 81 15.41 -14.61 -13.50
CA LEU A 81 15.92 -15.88 -12.99
C LEU A 81 15.10 -16.36 -11.79
N LEU A 82 14.86 -15.48 -10.80
CA LEU A 82 14.07 -15.81 -9.61
C LEU A 82 12.62 -16.14 -9.95
N SER A 83 12.00 -15.39 -10.87
CA SER A 83 10.66 -15.69 -11.36
C SER A 83 10.60 -17.03 -12.11
N GLY A 84 11.60 -17.34 -12.93
CA GLY A 84 11.71 -18.64 -13.61
C GLY A 84 11.84 -19.79 -12.61
N LEU A 85 12.70 -19.65 -11.61
CA LEU A 85 12.85 -20.64 -10.53
C LEU A 85 11.57 -20.80 -9.71
N ALA A 86 10.88 -19.70 -9.40
CA ALA A 86 9.60 -19.74 -8.70
C ALA A 86 8.52 -20.45 -9.51
N LEU A 87 8.42 -20.17 -10.82
CA LEU A 87 7.45 -20.84 -11.70
C LEU A 87 7.72 -22.34 -11.82
N LEU A 88 8.99 -22.75 -11.90
CA LEU A 88 9.37 -24.16 -11.87
C LEU A 88 8.98 -24.79 -10.52
N ALA A 89 9.30 -24.14 -9.41
CA ALA A 89 8.94 -24.63 -8.07
C ALA A 89 7.41 -24.75 -7.88
N ILE A 90 6.62 -23.80 -8.39
CA ILE A 90 5.15 -23.87 -8.35
C ILE A 90 4.63 -25.07 -9.14
N ARG A 91 5.24 -25.40 -10.28
CA ARG A 91 4.79 -26.54 -11.10
C ARG A 91 5.16 -27.88 -10.50
N GLU A 92 6.38 -28.00 -9.97
CA GLU A 92 6.94 -29.29 -9.55
C GLU A 92 6.68 -29.60 -8.07
N ILE A 93 6.40 -28.60 -7.24
CA ILE A 93 6.25 -28.77 -5.79
C ILE A 93 4.83 -28.34 -5.36
N PRO A 94 3.92 -29.29 -5.05
CA PRO A 94 2.53 -28.98 -4.73
C PRO A 94 2.37 -28.14 -3.46
N GLU A 95 3.28 -28.26 -2.49
CA GLU A 95 3.30 -27.40 -1.29
C GLU A 95 3.57 -25.95 -1.68
N VAL A 96 4.50 -25.69 -2.61
CA VAL A 96 4.78 -24.36 -3.13
C VAL A 96 3.58 -23.82 -3.89
N ALA A 97 2.94 -24.65 -4.72
CA ALA A 97 1.68 -24.27 -5.38
C ALA A 97 0.60 -23.87 -4.38
N SER A 98 0.46 -24.61 -3.27
CA SER A 98 -0.50 -24.30 -2.21
C SER A 98 -0.18 -23.01 -1.45
N LEU A 99 1.11 -22.68 -1.28
CA LEU A 99 1.56 -21.42 -0.69
C LEU A 99 1.21 -20.25 -1.59
N PHE A 100 1.40 -20.38 -2.91
CA PHE A 100 1.00 -19.36 -3.88
C PHE A 100 -0.52 -19.23 -3.99
N ALA A 101 -1.27 -20.34 -3.96
CA ALA A 101 -2.73 -20.33 -3.96
C ALA A 101 -3.35 -19.65 -2.73
N ARG A 102 -2.60 -19.55 -1.63
CA ARG A 102 -3.01 -18.84 -0.40
C ARG A 102 -2.30 -17.49 -0.22
N ALA A 103 -1.41 -17.12 -1.14
CA ALA A 103 -0.53 -15.95 -0.97
C ALA A 103 -1.32 -14.63 -0.95
N ASP A 104 -2.39 -14.54 -1.74
CA ASP A 104 -3.28 -13.38 -1.81
C ASP A 104 -4.31 -13.34 -0.66
N SER A 105 -4.37 -14.40 0.15
CA SER A 105 -5.33 -14.56 1.27
C SER A 105 -6.80 -14.39 0.83
N GLY A 106 -7.13 -14.75 -0.41
CA GLY A 106 -8.49 -14.61 -0.96
C GLY A 106 -8.89 -13.18 -1.35
N ARG A 107 -7.96 -12.22 -1.31
CA ARG A 107 -8.26 -10.81 -1.62
C ARG A 107 -8.68 -10.61 -3.07
N PHE A 108 -8.10 -11.33 -4.03
CA PHE A 108 -8.49 -11.16 -5.43
C PHE A 108 -9.89 -11.72 -5.70
N GLU A 109 -10.26 -12.82 -5.07
CA GLU A 109 -11.63 -13.34 -5.11
C GLU A 109 -12.62 -12.34 -4.52
N LEU A 110 -12.29 -11.81 -3.34
CA LEU A 110 -13.07 -10.77 -2.67
C LEU A 110 -13.25 -9.52 -3.56
N TRP A 111 -12.17 -9.02 -4.17
CA TRP A 111 -12.24 -7.85 -5.05
C TRP A 111 -13.09 -8.10 -6.28
N ARG A 112 -13.00 -9.29 -6.88
CA ARG A 112 -13.83 -9.68 -8.02
C ARG A 112 -15.32 -9.65 -7.67
N ILE A 113 -15.70 -10.19 -6.50
CA ILE A 113 -17.08 -10.19 -6.02
C ILE A 113 -17.57 -8.75 -5.84
N LEU A 114 -16.82 -7.93 -5.10
CA LEU A 114 -17.20 -6.55 -4.80
C LEU A 114 -17.21 -5.61 -6.02
N VAL A 115 -16.33 -5.84 -7.00
CA VAL A 115 -16.41 -5.15 -8.30
C VAL A 115 -17.71 -5.53 -9.02
N GLY A 116 -18.12 -6.80 -8.97
CA GLY A 116 -19.41 -7.25 -9.49
C GLY A 116 -20.57 -6.52 -8.83
N GLU A 117 -20.63 -6.50 -7.49
CA GLU A 117 -21.66 -5.78 -6.74
C GLU A 117 -21.69 -4.29 -7.08
N TRP A 118 -20.53 -3.65 -7.19
CA TRP A 118 -20.45 -2.24 -7.59
C TRP A 118 -21.07 -1.99 -8.97
N LEU A 119 -20.79 -2.87 -9.94
CA LEU A 119 -21.37 -2.76 -11.29
C LEU A 119 -22.90 -2.94 -11.26
N GLU A 120 -23.42 -3.82 -10.40
CA GLU A 120 -24.85 -4.08 -10.24
C GLU A 120 -25.61 -2.91 -9.59
N CYS A 121 -25.04 -2.28 -8.55
CA CYS A 121 -25.65 -1.12 -7.90
C CYS A 121 -25.69 0.13 -8.78
N GLY A 122 -24.68 0.29 -9.64
CA GLY A 122 -24.49 1.46 -10.49
C GLY A 122 -23.09 2.05 -10.35
N LEU A 123 -22.31 1.93 -11.43
CA LEU A 123 -20.90 2.35 -11.49
C LEU A 123 -20.65 3.79 -11.00
N TRP A 124 -21.54 4.73 -11.35
CA TRP A 124 -21.30 6.16 -11.15
C TRP A 124 -21.44 6.63 -9.70
N LEU A 125 -22.44 6.13 -8.98
CA LEU A 125 -22.81 6.58 -7.63
C LEU A 125 -22.50 5.54 -6.54
N GLY A 126 -22.22 4.28 -6.92
CA GLY A 126 -21.92 3.20 -5.99
C GLY A 126 -23.18 2.62 -5.32
N CYS A 127 -22.96 1.72 -4.36
CA CYS A 127 -24.00 1.04 -3.58
C CYS A 127 -24.46 1.81 -2.33
N GLY A 128 -23.79 2.92 -2.00
CA GLY A 128 -24.07 3.73 -0.82
C GLY A 128 -23.33 3.26 0.45
N MET A 129 -23.21 4.15 1.43
CA MET A 129 -22.35 3.95 2.61
C MET A 129 -22.78 2.81 3.56
N GLN A 130 -24.04 2.38 3.47
CA GLN A 130 -24.63 1.30 4.28
C GLN A 130 -24.63 -0.06 3.57
N HIS A 131 -24.02 -0.15 2.38
CA HIS A 131 -23.91 -1.41 1.65
C HIS A 131 -23.16 -2.46 2.49
N VAL A 132 -23.72 -3.67 2.53
CA VAL A 132 -23.14 -4.87 3.15
C VAL A 132 -23.28 -5.99 2.13
N SER A 133 -22.17 -6.66 1.82
CA SER A 133 -22.18 -7.81 0.92
C SER A 133 -22.75 -9.02 1.66
N GLU A 134 -23.71 -9.72 1.04
CA GLU A 134 -24.21 -11.01 1.52
C GLU A 134 -23.37 -12.19 1.02
N ALA A 135 -22.39 -11.93 0.15
CA ALA A 135 -21.53 -12.94 -0.41
C ALA A 135 -20.49 -13.46 0.62
N THR A 136 -20.05 -14.70 0.40
CA THR A 136 -19.04 -15.35 1.22
C THR A 136 -17.79 -15.70 0.41
N ILE A 137 -16.63 -15.61 1.04
CA ILE A 137 -15.33 -16.03 0.50
C ILE A 137 -14.83 -17.31 1.20
N LEU A 138 -13.92 -18.04 0.56
CA LEU A 138 -13.24 -19.23 1.11
C LEU A 138 -14.17 -20.17 1.92
N HIS A 139 -15.15 -20.78 1.24
CA HIS A 139 -16.00 -21.84 1.81
C HIS A 139 -16.88 -21.45 3.01
N SER A 140 -17.23 -20.16 3.22
CA SER A 140 -18.38 -19.65 4.02
C SER A 140 -18.09 -18.38 4.85
N GLN A 141 -16.92 -17.74 4.71
CA GLN A 141 -16.63 -16.54 5.51
C GLN A 141 -17.33 -15.31 4.94
N PRO A 142 -18.12 -14.57 5.75
CA PRO A 142 -18.81 -13.37 5.26
C PRO A 142 -17.82 -12.25 4.95
N ILE A 143 -18.07 -11.52 3.86
CA ILE A 143 -17.25 -10.36 3.48
C ILE A 143 -17.59 -9.18 4.39
N GLN A 144 -16.65 -8.76 5.23
CA GLN A 144 -16.86 -7.63 6.14
C GLN A 144 -16.52 -6.28 5.51
N HIS A 145 -15.42 -6.19 4.75
CA HIS A 145 -14.98 -4.96 4.10
C HIS A 145 -14.03 -5.25 2.92
N PRO A 146 -13.80 -4.28 2.01
CA PRO A 146 -13.12 -4.52 0.73
C PRO A 146 -11.62 -4.81 0.80
N HIS A 147 -10.94 -4.52 1.91
CA HIS A 147 -9.48 -4.61 2.04
C HIS A 147 -8.70 -3.85 0.95
N ASN A 148 -9.32 -2.85 0.32
CA ASN A 148 -8.70 -2.00 -0.68
C ASN A 148 -9.38 -0.63 -0.64
N ILE A 149 -8.61 0.42 -0.34
CA ILE A 149 -9.14 1.78 -0.16
C ILE A 149 -9.83 2.31 -1.42
N PHE A 150 -9.31 2.02 -2.61
CA PHE A 150 -9.87 2.51 -3.87
C PHE A 150 -11.16 1.76 -4.23
N LEU A 151 -11.15 0.44 -4.05
CA LEU A 151 -12.35 -0.37 -4.25
C LEU A 151 -13.43 0.00 -3.24
N ALA A 152 -13.07 0.25 -1.98
CA ALA A 152 -14.01 0.72 -0.97
C ALA A 152 -14.63 2.06 -1.37
N LEU A 153 -13.80 3.03 -1.79
CA LEU A 153 -14.33 4.32 -2.22
C LEU A 153 -15.25 4.19 -3.44
N GLY A 154 -14.87 3.39 -4.44
CA GLY A 154 -15.70 3.11 -5.60
C GLY A 154 -17.02 2.42 -5.25
N LEU A 155 -16.97 1.33 -4.48
CA LEU A 155 -18.13 0.56 -4.06
C LEU A 155 -19.14 1.41 -3.28
N TYR A 156 -18.69 2.19 -2.30
CA TYR A 156 -19.60 2.94 -1.42
C TYR A 156 -20.04 4.29 -1.97
N SER A 157 -19.22 4.94 -2.80
CA SER A 157 -19.45 6.35 -3.24
C SER A 157 -19.35 6.58 -4.74
N GLY A 158 -19.09 5.52 -5.51
CA GLY A 158 -19.11 5.53 -6.97
C GLY A 158 -17.83 6.01 -7.64
N LEU A 159 -17.82 5.87 -8.97
CA LEU A 159 -16.68 6.23 -9.81
C LEU A 159 -16.37 7.71 -9.77
N VAL A 160 -17.38 8.58 -9.62
CA VAL A 160 -17.17 10.04 -9.55
C VAL A 160 -16.28 10.41 -8.37
N SER A 161 -16.62 9.91 -7.18
CA SER A 161 -15.87 10.14 -5.95
C SER A 161 -14.45 9.57 -6.03
N LEU A 162 -14.31 8.37 -6.61
CA LEU A 162 -13.02 7.73 -6.83
C LEU A 162 -12.12 8.57 -7.76
N LEU A 163 -12.65 9.08 -8.87
CA LEU A 163 -11.89 9.92 -9.81
C LEU A 163 -11.44 11.24 -9.18
N ILE A 164 -12.31 11.88 -8.38
CA ILE A 164 -11.95 13.10 -7.64
C ILE A 164 -10.81 12.79 -6.65
N PHE A 165 -10.91 11.69 -5.91
CA PHE A 165 -9.88 11.29 -4.96
C PHE A 165 -8.55 10.98 -5.65
N LEU A 166 -8.56 10.24 -6.76
CA LEU A 166 -7.37 9.95 -7.56
C LEU A 166 -6.72 11.22 -8.10
N ALA A 167 -7.52 12.17 -8.60
CA ALA A 167 -7.03 13.46 -9.06
C ALA A 167 -6.39 14.26 -7.92
N LEU A 168 -7.03 14.32 -6.74
CA LEU A 168 -6.49 14.98 -5.56
C LEU A 168 -5.15 14.36 -5.14
N VAL A 169 -5.10 13.03 -4.99
CA VAL A 169 -3.89 12.30 -4.61
C VAL A 169 -2.77 12.52 -5.62
N ALA A 170 -3.06 12.47 -6.92
CA ALA A 170 -2.07 12.71 -7.97
C ALA A 170 -1.50 14.14 -7.91
N LEU A 171 -2.36 15.15 -7.69
CA LEU A 171 -1.93 16.54 -7.54
C LEU A 171 -1.06 16.74 -6.29
N VAL A 172 -1.44 16.13 -5.17
CA VAL A 172 -0.70 16.18 -3.90
C VAL A 172 0.67 15.50 -4.03
N LEU A 173 0.72 14.28 -4.58
CA LEU A 173 1.97 13.56 -4.81
C LEU A 173 2.87 14.30 -5.80
N ARG A 174 2.30 14.87 -6.87
CA ARG A 174 3.06 15.73 -7.79
C ARG A 174 3.65 16.93 -7.07
N ARG A 175 2.89 17.60 -6.21
CA ARG A 175 3.38 18.75 -5.42
C ARG A 175 4.50 18.34 -4.48
N ALA A 176 4.34 17.23 -3.76
CA ALA A 176 5.38 16.69 -2.88
C ALA A 176 6.65 16.33 -3.65
N TRP A 177 6.50 15.67 -4.80
CA TRP A 177 7.62 15.31 -5.69
C TRP A 177 8.41 16.54 -6.14
N LEU A 178 7.72 17.57 -6.65
CA LEU A 178 8.35 18.80 -7.12
C LEU A 178 9.09 19.56 -6.00
N ARG A 179 8.67 19.37 -4.75
CA ARG A 179 9.28 19.99 -3.57
C ARG A 179 10.28 19.09 -2.84
N SER A 180 10.47 17.85 -3.31
CA SER A 180 11.21 16.82 -2.58
C SER A 180 10.73 16.67 -1.13
N ASP A 181 9.42 16.80 -0.92
CA ASP A 181 8.78 16.70 0.40
C ASP A 181 8.67 15.21 0.82
N PRO A 182 9.30 14.80 1.95
CA PRO A 182 9.28 13.42 2.41
C PRO A 182 7.87 12.92 2.76
N TRP A 183 6.90 13.81 3.04
CA TRP A 183 5.50 13.44 3.23
C TRP A 183 4.88 12.83 1.97
N GLY A 184 5.42 13.12 0.77
CA GLY A 184 5.00 12.45 -0.46
C GLY A 184 5.33 10.96 -0.46
N LEU A 185 6.50 10.58 0.07
CA LEU A 185 6.90 9.17 0.17
C LEU A 185 6.08 8.45 1.25
N TYR A 186 5.79 9.13 2.36
CA TYR A 186 4.84 8.67 3.38
C TYR A 186 3.48 8.33 2.74
N LEU A 187 2.88 9.29 2.02
CA LEU A 187 1.56 9.12 1.41
C LEU A 187 1.57 8.00 0.36
N LEU A 188 2.62 7.91 -0.45
CA LEU A 188 2.73 6.86 -1.46
C LEU A 188 2.79 5.46 -0.82
N VAL A 189 3.61 5.27 0.21
CA VAL A 189 3.68 3.99 0.94
C VAL A 189 2.35 3.67 1.61
N ALA A 190 1.69 4.64 2.23
CA ALA A 190 0.37 4.49 2.82
C ALA A 190 -0.65 3.98 1.79
N LEU A 191 -0.72 4.60 0.60
CA LEU A 191 -1.64 4.18 -0.45
C LEU A 191 -1.34 2.77 -0.97
N ILE A 192 -0.06 2.39 -1.07
CA ILE A 192 0.32 1.03 -1.48
C ILE A 192 -0.18 -0.01 -0.47
N VAL A 193 0.06 0.18 0.84
CA VAL A 193 -0.37 -0.80 1.84
C VAL A 193 -1.89 -0.82 2.03
N LEU A 194 -2.57 0.31 1.83
CA LEU A 194 -4.02 0.42 1.89
C LEU A 194 -4.74 -0.23 0.70
N ASN A 195 -4.02 -0.66 -0.34
CA ASN A 195 -4.60 -1.55 -1.34
C ASN A 195 -4.87 -2.96 -0.80
N PHE A 196 -4.26 -3.35 0.33
CA PHE A 196 -4.36 -4.71 0.87
C PHE A 196 -5.17 -4.82 2.15
N ASP A 197 -5.34 -3.71 2.88
CA ASP A 197 -6.12 -3.66 4.13
C ASP A 197 -6.79 -2.30 4.33
N GLY A 198 -7.11 -1.60 3.24
CA GLY A 198 -7.87 -0.35 3.30
C GLY A 198 -9.36 -0.60 3.51
N SER A 199 -10.00 0.31 4.25
CA SER A 199 -11.45 0.31 4.48
C SER A 199 -12.08 1.65 4.04
N LYS A 200 -13.23 2.02 4.63
CA LYS A 200 -13.99 3.22 4.29
C LYS A 200 -13.20 4.47 4.67
N LEU A 201 -12.72 5.23 3.67
CA LEU A 201 -12.04 6.52 3.90
C LEU A 201 -12.98 7.56 4.53
N VAL A 202 -14.25 7.58 4.09
CA VAL A 202 -15.29 8.47 4.62
C VAL A 202 -16.12 7.68 5.60
N GLY A 203 -16.05 8.03 6.88
CA GLY A 203 -16.68 7.30 7.96
C GLY A 203 -16.28 7.88 9.32
N ASN A 204 -16.24 7.05 10.34
CA ASN A 204 -15.73 7.47 11.64
C ASN A 204 -14.23 7.80 11.56
N PRO A 205 -13.73 8.80 12.32
CA PRO A 205 -12.31 9.08 12.40
C PRO A 205 -11.55 7.86 12.90
N ASP A 206 -10.64 7.35 12.09
CA ASP A 206 -9.83 6.16 12.37
C ASP A 206 -8.37 6.37 11.92
N GLU A 207 -7.57 5.31 11.97
CA GLU A 207 -6.16 5.38 11.58
C GLU A 207 -5.95 5.68 10.09
N LEU A 208 -6.97 5.49 9.21
CA LEU A 208 -6.86 5.87 7.79
C LEU A 208 -6.70 7.37 7.62
N TRP A 209 -7.29 8.16 8.51
CA TRP A 209 -7.15 9.62 8.48
C TRP A 209 -5.70 10.04 8.73
N LEU A 210 -5.00 9.34 9.61
CA LEU A 210 -3.56 9.55 9.85
C LEU A 210 -2.71 9.11 8.65
N LEU A 211 -3.09 8.00 8.00
CA LEU A 211 -2.33 7.47 6.86
C LEU A 211 -2.54 8.27 5.56
N VAL A 212 -3.72 8.87 5.36
CA VAL A 212 -4.10 9.52 4.10
C VAL A 212 -4.34 11.01 4.25
N LEU A 213 -5.26 11.42 5.13
CA LEU A 213 -5.69 12.82 5.22
C LEU A 213 -4.61 13.72 5.82
N MET A 214 -3.91 13.25 6.85
CA MET A 214 -2.83 13.99 7.50
C MET A 214 -1.67 14.34 6.54
N PRO A 215 -1.04 13.38 5.82
CA PRO A 215 0.02 13.74 4.88
C PRO A 215 -0.50 14.62 3.73
N ILE A 216 -1.74 14.41 3.24
CA ILE A 216 -2.36 15.29 2.24
C ILE A 216 -2.41 16.75 2.75
N ALA A 217 -2.90 16.95 3.98
CA ALA A 217 -3.00 18.26 4.59
C ALA A 217 -1.62 18.91 4.79
N LEU A 218 -0.62 18.16 5.24
CA LEU A 218 0.74 18.66 5.46
C LEU A 218 1.41 19.11 4.15
N ILE A 219 1.30 18.30 3.09
CA ILE A 219 1.84 18.66 1.76
C ILE A 219 1.11 19.88 1.17
N ALA A 220 -0.21 19.95 1.34
CA ALA A 220 -1.02 21.05 0.84
C ALA A 220 -0.72 22.37 1.57
N ASN A 221 -0.57 22.33 2.89
CA ASN A 221 -0.42 23.51 3.76
C ASN A 221 1.01 24.07 3.81
N GLN A 222 2.02 23.37 3.27
CA GLN A 222 3.36 23.94 3.15
C GLN A 222 3.33 25.24 2.33
N ARG A 223 3.49 26.36 3.03
CA ARG A 223 3.62 27.70 2.45
C ARG A 223 4.84 27.70 1.53
N ARG A 224 4.76 28.44 0.42
CA ARG A 224 5.97 28.82 -0.31
C ARG A 224 6.68 29.80 0.62
N ASP A 225 7.85 29.44 1.13
CA ASP A 225 8.75 30.45 1.66
C ASP A 225 9.15 31.32 0.46
N THR A 226 8.40 32.40 0.26
CA THR A 226 8.76 33.46 -0.66
C THR A 226 9.89 34.23 0.01
N THR A 227 11.12 33.78 -0.22
CA THR A 227 12.30 34.66 -0.17
C THR A 227 12.31 35.54 -1.40
#